data_AF-A0A2V3W7B3-F1
#
_entry.id   AF-A0A2V3W7B3-F1
#
_cell.length_a   1.000
_cell.length_b   1.000
_cell.length_c   1.000
_cell.angle_alpha   90.00
_cell.angle_beta   90.00
_cell.angle_gamma   90.00
#
_symmetry.space_group_name_H-M   'P 1'
#
loop_
_entity.id
_entity.type
_entity.pdbx_description
1 polymer ?
#
loop_
_entity_poly.entity_id
_entity_poly.type
_entity_poly.pdbx_seq_one_letter_code
_entity_poly.pdbx_strand_id
1 'polypeptide(L)'
;MDYDARISRLETAIQWMTNASSIAKNSPQSLENVFWENSKAKVASEAFFAEMDQLLVRYQSAYDELLHTLQQRKQQLEKLKMELYHYYSRELFGLSEEERLNYLKDANIDPSVRKMLT
;
A
#
# COMPACT_ATOMS: atom_id res chain seq x y z
N MET A 1 9.27 16.34 -6.49
CA MET A 1 9.60 15.08 -5.83
C MET A 1 9.58 14.02 -6.90
N ASP A 2 10.70 13.35 -7.13
CA ASP A 2 10.88 12.37 -8.19
C ASP A 2 10.14 11.03 -7.93
N TYR A 3 10.13 10.14 -8.91
CA TYR A 3 9.49 8.82 -8.76
C TYR A 3 10.10 7.98 -7.64
N ASP A 4 11.42 8.00 -7.44
CA ASP A 4 12.08 7.21 -6.39
C ASP A 4 11.63 7.65 -4.99
N ALA A 5 11.59 8.96 -4.75
CA ALA A 5 11.10 9.52 -3.50
C ALA A 5 9.62 9.20 -3.24
N ARG A 6 8.80 9.15 -4.30
CA ARG A 6 7.37 8.76 -4.20
C ARG A 6 7.20 7.27 -3.94
N ILE A 7 7.98 6.42 -4.61
CA ILE A 7 7.98 4.96 -4.41
C ILE A 7 8.45 4.62 -2.99
N SER A 8 9.56 5.21 -2.53
CA SER A 8 10.10 5.00 -1.19
C SER A 8 9.10 5.36 -0.08
N ARG A 9 8.32 6.43 -0.26
CA ARG A 9 7.23 6.79 0.67
C ARG A 9 6.12 5.74 0.70
N LEU A 10 5.73 5.20 -0.46
CA LEU A 10 4.73 4.14 -0.53
C LEU A 10 5.26 2.85 0.08
N GLU A 11 6.52 2.51 -0.14
CA GLU A 11 7.17 1.35 0.50
C GLU A 11 7.18 1.47 2.02
N THR A 12 7.50 2.66 2.54
CA THR A 12 7.45 2.94 3.98
C THR A 12 6.04 2.75 4.53
N ALA A 13 5.03 3.30 3.84
CA ALA A 13 3.63 3.16 4.25
C ALA A 13 3.15 1.69 4.21
N ILE A 14 3.49 0.95 3.15
CA ILE A 14 3.19 -0.48 3.01
C ILE A 14 3.87 -1.28 4.11
N GLN A 15 5.12 -0.98 4.44
CA GLN A 15 5.87 -1.67 5.48
C GLN A 15 5.28 -1.40 6.87
N TRP A 16 4.91 -0.15 7.17
CA TRP A 16 4.25 0.21 8.41
C TRP A 16 2.91 -0.49 8.57
N MET A 17 2.11 -0.53 7.50
CA MET A 17 0.85 -1.27 7.53
C MET A 17 1.12 -2.75 7.74
N THR A 18 1.91 -3.40 6.87
CA THR A 18 2.22 -4.84 6.98
C THR A 18 2.71 -5.25 8.37
N ASN A 19 3.48 -4.40 9.04
CA ASN A 19 4.01 -4.65 10.37
C ASN A 19 3.04 -4.30 11.51
N ALA A 20 1.98 -3.51 11.24
CA ALA A 20 0.90 -3.31 12.18
C ALA A 20 0.23 -4.67 12.39
N SER A 21 0.46 -5.24 13.57
CA SER A 21 -0.03 -6.57 13.94
C SER A 21 -1.53 -6.63 13.67
N SER A 22 -1.98 -7.56 12.83
CA SER A 22 -3.41 -7.83 12.66
C SER A 22 -4.01 -8.05 14.04
N ILE A 23 -5.15 -7.44 14.34
CA ILE A 23 -5.85 -7.70 15.60
C ILE A 23 -6.19 -9.21 15.59
N ALA A 24 -5.49 -9.98 16.42
CA ALA A 24 -5.78 -11.40 16.57
C ALA A 24 -7.24 -11.52 17.06
N LYS A 25 -8.07 -12.24 16.31
CA LYS A 25 -9.44 -12.58 16.71
C LYS A 25 -9.39 -13.59 17.86
N ASN A 26 -8.95 -13.14 19.03
CA ASN A 26 -9.11 -13.90 20.26
C ASN A 26 -10.51 -13.62 20.78
N SER A 27 -11.47 -14.38 20.27
CA SER A 27 -12.80 -14.43 20.88
C SER A 27 -12.64 -14.98 22.30
N PRO A 28 -13.12 -14.31 23.36
CA PRO A 28 -13.07 -14.85 24.71
C PRO A 28 -13.75 -16.22 24.72
N GLN A 29 -13.09 -17.24 25.27
CA GLN A 29 -13.69 -18.57 25.44
C GLN A 29 -15.07 -18.43 26.09
N SER A 30 -16.07 -19.06 25.48
CA SER A 30 -17.41 -19.21 26.04
C SER A 30 -17.29 -19.70 27.47
N LEU A 31 -17.69 -18.88 28.44
CA LEU A 31 -17.85 -19.30 29.84
C LEU A 31 -18.91 -20.40 29.86
N GLU A 32 -18.51 -21.66 30.05
CA GLU A 32 -19.42 -22.78 30.25
C GLU A 32 -20.37 -22.42 31.41
N ASN A 33 -21.67 -22.34 31.13
CA ASN A 33 -22.62 -21.98 32.17
C ASN A 33 -23.99 -22.63 31.96
N VAL A 34 -24.18 -23.70 32.74
CA VAL A 34 -25.46 -24.34 33.06
C VAL A 34 -26.41 -23.37 33.81
N PHE A 35 -25.92 -22.20 34.25
CA PHE A 35 -26.71 -21.21 35.00
C PHE A 35 -27.12 -19.94 34.21
N TRP A 36 -26.66 -19.74 32.96
CA TRP A 36 -26.93 -18.50 32.20
C TRP A 36 -28.09 -18.55 31.20
N GLU A 37 -28.69 -19.73 30.96
CA GLU A 37 -29.64 -19.93 29.86
C GLU A 37 -30.91 -19.06 29.90
N ASN A 38 -31.27 -18.48 31.04
CA ASN A 38 -32.49 -17.67 31.19
C ASN A 38 -32.25 -16.18 31.47
N SER A 39 -31.03 -15.69 31.40
CA SER A 39 -30.73 -14.28 31.74
C SER A 39 -30.75 -13.39 30.50
N LYS A 40 -31.49 -12.27 30.56
CA LYS A 40 -31.40 -11.17 29.56
C LYS A 40 -29.97 -10.67 29.36
N ALA A 41 -29.11 -10.82 30.37
CA ALA A 41 -27.71 -10.47 30.26
C ALA A 41 -26.91 -11.44 29.36
N LYS A 42 -27.34 -12.70 29.16
CA LYS A 42 -26.72 -13.63 28.18
C LYS A 42 -26.91 -13.09 26.77
N VAL A 43 -28.16 -12.79 26.43
CA VAL A 43 -28.55 -12.26 25.12
C VAL A 43 -27.86 -10.93 24.83
N ALA A 44 -27.76 -10.04 25.83
CA ALA A 44 -27.04 -8.77 25.69
C ALA A 44 -25.53 -8.99 25.47
N SER A 45 -24.93 -9.96 26.15
CA SER A 45 -23.51 -10.31 26.00
C SER A 45 -23.22 -10.92 24.62
N GLU A 46 -24.04 -11.86 24.15
CA GLU A 46 -23.92 -12.46 22.82
C GLU A 46 -24.09 -11.44 21.70
N ALA A 47 -25.06 -10.52 21.83
CA ALA A 47 -25.24 -9.43 20.87
C ALA A 47 -24.02 -8.49 20.84
N PHE A 48 -23.47 -8.14 22.01
CA PHE A 48 -22.26 -7.32 22.10
C PHE A 48 -21.05 -8.00 21.45
N PHE A 49 -20.82 -9.29 21.69
CA PHE A 49 -19.73 -10.02 21.04
C PHE A 49 -19.92 -10.10 19.52
N ALA A 50 -21.15 -10.32 19.04
CA ALA A 50 -21.44 -10.32 17.61
C ALA A 50 -21.18 -8.96 16.95
N GLU A 51 -21.53 -7.85 17.62
CA GLU A 51 -21.21 -6.49 17.15
C GLU A 51 -19.69 -6.25 17.11
N MET A 52 -18.96 -6.70 18.13
CA MET A 52 -17.50 -6.60 18.17
C MET A 52 -16.84 -7.41 17.05
N ASP A 53 -17.29 -8.65 16.80
CA ASP A 53 -16.79 -9.47 15.70
C ASP A 53 -17.05 -8.82 14.34
N GLN A 54 -18.24 -8.23 14.14
CA GLN A 54 -18.54 -7.47 12.91
C GLN A 54 -17.64 -6.24 12.76
N LEU A 55 -17.39 -5.50 13.84
CA LEU A 55 -16.48 -4.36 13.84
C LEU A 55 -15.05 -4.79 13.46
N LEU A 56 -14.55 -5.87 14.05
CA LEU A 56 -13.23 -6.43 13.75
C LEU A 56 -13.12 -6.86 12.29
N VAL A 57 -14.16 -7.49 11.73
CA VAL A 57 -14.21 -7.85 10.31
C VAL A 57 -14.16 -6.60 9.42
N ARG A 58 -14.98 -5.58 9.70
CA ARG A 58 -14.99 -4.33 8.92
C ARG A 58 -13.64 -3.62 8.95
N TYR A 59 -13.02 -3.56 10.12
CA TYR A 59 -11.68 -2.97 10.28
C TYR A 59 -10.64 -3.73 9.47
N GLN A 60 -10.65 -5.07 9.54
CA GLN A 60 -9.73 -5.91 8.77
C GLN A 60 -9.91 -5.70 7.26
N SER A 61 -11.15 -5.69 6.77
CA SER A 61 -11.43 -5.45 5.35
C SER A 61 -10.97 -4.07 4.88
N ALA A 62 -11.23 -3.01 5.65
CA ALA A 62 -10.77 -1.65 5.31
C ALA A 62 -9.24 -1.55 5.32
N TYR A 63 -8.58 -2.23 6.25
CA TYR A 63 -7.12 -2.32 6.32
C TYR A 63 -6.55 -3.03 5.08
N ASP A 64 -7.12 -4.17 4.69
CA ASP A 64 -6.68 -4.94 3.51
C ASP A 64 -6.89 -4.14 2.20
N GLU A 65 -8.02 -3.44 2.07
CA GLU A 65 -8.33 -2.59 0.91
C GLU A 65 -7.34 -1.42 0.78
N LEU A 66 -7.00 -0.77 1.91
CA LEU A 66 -6.03 0.31 1.93
C LEU A 66 -4.63 -0.20 1.55
N LEU A 67 -4.20 -1.34 2.11
CA LEU A 67 -2.91 -1.95 1.77
C LEU A 67 -2.85 -2.29 0.27
N HIS A 68 -3.92 -2.88 -0.27
CA HIS A 68 -4.03 -3.19 -1.69
C HIS A 68 -3.93 -1.93 -2.56
N THR A 69 -4.62 -0.86 -2.19
CA THR A 69 -4.60 0.42 -2.90
C THR A 69 -3.19 1.02 -2.93
N LEU A 70 -2.46 0.98 -1.81
CA LEU A 70 -1.08 1.46 -1.75
C LEU A 70 -0.14 0.64 -2.65
N GLN A 71 -0.29 -0.68 -2.66
CA GLN A 71 0.47 -1.57 -3.53
C GLN A 71 0.20 -1.29 -5.01
N GLN A 72 -1.07 -1.15 -5.40
CA GLN A 72 -1.44 -0.78 -6.77
C GLN A 72 -0.83 0.58 -7.16
N ARG A 73 -0.88 1.56 -6.26
CA ARG A 73 -0.31 2.89 -6.51
C ARG A 73 1.20 2.84 -6.72
N LYS A 74 1.91 2.00 -5.97
CA LYS A 74 3.35 1.76 -6.16
C LYS A 74 3.62 1.20 -7.56
N GLN A 75 2.93 0.13 -7.94
CA GLN A 75 3.08 -0.51 -9.25
C GLN A 75 2.80 0.47 -10.41
N GLN A 76 1.78 1.32 -10.28
CA GLN A 76 1.50 2.36 -11.28
C GLN A 76 2.67 3.35 -11.43
N LEU A 77 3.29 3.77 -10.32
CA LEU A 77 4.44 4.67 -10.38
C LEU A 77 5.66 4.02 -11.00
N GLU A 78 5.94 2.75 -10.67
CA GLU A 78 7.02 1.99 -11.29
C GLU A 78 6.82 1.86 -12.79
N LYS A 79 5.59 1.54 -13.23
CA LYS A 79 5.24 1.46 -14.64
C LYS A 79 5.46 2.79 -15.36
N LEU A 80 4.94 3.90 -14.82
CA LEU A 80 5.12 5.23 -15.41
C LEU A 80 6.60 5.65 -15.48
N LYS A 81 7.38 5.34 -14.43
CA LYS A 81 8.82 5.59 -14.41
C LYS A 81 9.52 4.83 -15.55
N MET A 82 9.19 3.55 -15.74
CA MET A 82 9.76 2.71 -16.80
C MET A 82 9.33 3.15 -18.20
N GLU A 83 8.07 3.55 -18.38
CA GLU A 83 7.58 4.08 -19.65
C GLU A 83 8.33 5.35 -20.07
N LEU A 84 8.55 6.28 -19.13
CA LEU A 84 9.35 7.49 -19.37
C LEU A 84 10.80 7.15 -19.68
N TYR A 85 11.40 6.22 -18.93
CA TYR A 85 12.75 5.73 -19.22
C TYR A 85 12.86 5.19 -20.65
N HIS A 86 11.93 4.31 -21.06
CA HIS A 86 11.95 3.73 -22.40
C HIS A 86 11.69 4.77 -23.50
N TYR A 87 10.83 5.75 -23.25
CA TYR A 87 10.61 6.87 -24.17
C TYR A 87 11.91 7.63 -24.40
N TYR A 88 12.55 8.14 -23.34
CA TYR A 88 13.77 8.92 -23.47
C TYR A 88 14.96 8.08 -23.95
N SER A 89 15.04 6.80 -23.58
CA SER A 89 16.07 5.88 -24.08
C SER A 89 16.00 5.72 -25.60
N ARG A 90 14.80 5.73 -26.19
CA ARG A 90 14.60 5.73 -27.64
C ARG A 90 14.99 7.06 -28.28
N GLU A 91 14.61 8.18 -27.68
CA GLU A 91 14.99 9.51 -28.18
C GLU A 91 16.51 9.73 -28.18
N LEU A 92 17.21 9.15 -27.20
CA LEU A 92 18.67 9.21 -27.10
C LEU A 92 19.38 8.17 -27.97
N PHE A 93 18.64 7.27 -28.63
CA PHE A 93 19.22 6.23 -29.46
C PHE A 93 19.75 6.83 -30.77
N GLY A 94 21.02 6.57 -31.08
CA GLY A 94 21.67 7.10 -32.29
C GLY A 94 22.22 8.52 -32.16
N LEU A 95 21.97 9.23 -31.05
CA LEU A 95 22.63 10.50 -30.75
C LEU A 95 24.08 10.30 -30.29
N SER A 96 24.95 11.22 -30.68
CA SER A 96 26.31 11.34 -30.14
C SER A 96 26.30 11.74 -28.66
N GLU A 97 27.43 11.58 -27.97
CA GLU A 97 27.54 11.88 -26.54
C GLU A 97 27.27 13.36 -26.22
N GLU A 98 27.74 14.28 -27.06
CA GLU A 98 27.46 15.71 -26.91
C GLU A 98 25.98 16.05 -27.12
N GLU A 99 25.34 15.45 -28.13
CA GLU A 99 23.90 15.62 -28.40
C GLU A 99 23.05 15.07 -27.25
N ARG A 100 23.44 13.94 -26.68
CA ARG A 100 22.79 13.35 -25.50
C ARG A 100 22.88 14.27 -24.28
N LEU A 101 24.07 14.82 -24.00
CA LEU A 101 24.27 15.72 -22.87
C LEU A 101 23.47 17.02 -23.03
N ASN A 102 23.39 17.55 -24.25
CA ASN A 102 22.56 18.72 -24.55
C ASN A 102 21.06 18.39 -24.38
N TYR A 103 20.60 17.26 -24.93
CA TYR A 103 19.21 16.82 -24.77
C TYR A 103 18.83 16.64 -23.29
N LEU A 104 19.68 15.96 -22.50
CA LEU A 104 19.42 15.71 -21.09
C LEU A 104 19.44 16.98 -20.22
N LYS A 105 20.17 18.03 -20.64
CA LYS A 105 20.17 19.34 -19.98
C LYS A 105 18.86 20.08 -20.19
N ASP A 106 18.36 20.09 -21.43
CA ASP A 106 17.22 20.91 -21.83
C ASP A 106 15.87 20.20 -21.60
N ALA A 107 15.84 18.87 -21.66
CA ALA A 107 14.62 18.11 -21.47
C ALA A 107 14.15 18.13 -20.01
N ASN A 108 12.86 18.40 -19.81
CA ASN A 108 12.18 18.34 -18.51
C ASN A 108 11.93 16.87 -18.10
N ILE A 109 13.01 16.17 -17.73
CA ILE A 109 13.01 14.77 -17.33
C ILE A 109 12.94 14.68 -15.81
N ASP A 110 12.11 13.77 -15.29
CA ASP A 110 12.10 13.45 -13.87
C ASP A 110 13.52 13.05 -13.38
N PRO A 111 14.02 13.60 -12.27
CA PRO A 111 15.40 13.35 -11.81
C PRO A 111 15.76 11.86 -11.65
N SER A 112 14.81 11.05 -11.20
CA SER A 112 15.03 9.60 -11.02
C SER A 112 15.11 8.85 -12.35
N VAL A 113 14.39 9.31 -13.37
CA VAL A 113 14.47 8.77 -14.74
C VAL A 113 15.75 9.27 -15.41
N ARG A 114 16.12 10.54 -15.22
CA ARG A 114 17.37 11.11 -15.74
C ARG A 114 18.59 10.32 -15.25
N LYS A 115 18.63 9.96 -13.96
CA LYS A 115 19.69 9.12 -13.37
C LYS A 115 19.82 7.74 -14.04
N MET A 116 18.75 7.21 -14.63
CA MET A 116 18.78 5.92 -15.34
C MET A 116 19.30 6.05 -16.78
N LEU A 117 19.28 7.26 -17.35
CA LEU A 117 19.66 7.56 -18.74
C LEU A 117 21.10 8.06 -18.87
N THR A 118 21.71 8.46 -17.75
CA THR A 118 23.13 8.84 -17.60
C THR A 118 23.95 7.65 -17.13
#